data_AF-A0A519QHX7-F1
#
_entry.id   AF-A0A519QHX7-F1
#
_cell.length_a   1.000
_cell.length_b   1.000
_cell.length_c   1.000
_cell.angle_alpha   90.00
_cell.angle_beta   90.00
_cell.angle_gamma   90.00
#
_symmetry.space_group_name_H-M   'P 1'
#
loop_
_entity.id
_entity.type
_entity.pdbx_description
1 polymer ?
#
loop_
_entity_poly.entity_id
_entity_poly.type
_entity_poly.pdbx_seq_one_letter_code
_entity_poly.pdbx_strand_id
1 'polypeptide(L)'
;MNTRNARIIRAPRGPEKTARTWAAEAALRMLMNNLDPEVAERPQDLVVYGGIGKAARDWASFDRIVETLQTLGEDETLLVQSGKPVGVFRTHADAPRVLIANSNLVP
;
A
#
# COMPACT_ATOMS: atom_id res chain seq x y z
N MET A 1 22.14 5.37 12.44
CA MET A 1 21.79 6.74 12.02
C MET A 1 20.43 6.66 11.34
N ASN A 2 19.34 7.01 12.04
CA ASN A 2 17.99 6.89 11.49
C ASN A 2 17.72 8.15 10.65
N THR A 3 18.07 8.11 9.37
CA THR A 3 17.68 9.15 8.42
C THR A 3 16.16 9.12 8.29
N ARG A 4 15.47 10.03 9.00
CA ARG A 4 14.03 10.25 8.84
C ARG A 4 13.77 10.47 7.35
N ASN A 5 12.91 9.64 6.77
CA ASN A 5 12.55 9.76 5.37
C ASN A 5 11.74 11.05 5.19
N ALA A 6 12.26 11.99 4.40
CA ALA A 6 11.65 13.31 4.21
C ALA A 6 10.63 13.34 3.07
N ARG A 7 10.29 12.19 2.48
CA ARG A 7 9.37 12.13 1.35
C ARG A 7 7.96 12.52 1.77
N ILE A 8 7.36 13.39 0.96
CA ILE A 8 5.95 13.75 1.06
C ILE A 8 5.19 12.83 0.10
N ILE A 9 4.34 11.97 0.66
CA ILE A 9 3.48 11.09 -0.13
C ILE A 9 2.12 11.76 -0.26
N ARG A 10 1.56 11.78 -1.47
CA ARG A 10 0.18 12.20 -1.72
C ARG A 10 -0.41 11.30 -2.79
N ALA A 11 -1.71 11.04 -2.72
CA ALA A 11 -2.39 10.24 -3.73
C ALA A 11 -2.45 10.99 -5.07
N PRO A 12 -2.14 10.34 -6.20
CA PRO A 12 -2.44 10.86 -7.53
C PRO A 12 -3.90 11.27 -7.67
N ARG A 13 -4.15 12.36 -8.40
CA ARG A 13 -5.49 12.94 -8.60
C ARG A 13 -5.85 12.95 -10.08
N GLY A 14 -7.13 13.19 -10.39
CA GLY A 14 -7.63 13.24 -11.76
C GLY A 14 -7.96 11.86 -12.37
N PRO A 15 -8.40 11.84 -13.64
CA PRO A 15 -8.92 10.65 -14.32
C PRO A 15 -7.83 9.75 -14.92
N GLU A 16 -6.56 10.14 -14.85
CA GLU A 16 -5.45 9.35 -15.40
C GLU A 16 -5.00 8.31 -14.37
N LYS A 17 -4.90 7.04 -14.77
CA LYS A 17 -4.39 5.97 -13.91
C LYS A 17 -2.91 5.69 -14.18
N THR A 18 -2.17 5.30 -13.14
CA THR A 18 -0.77 4.85 -13.23
C THR A 18 -0.65 3.32 -13.19
N ALA A 19 -1.61 2.64 -12.56
CA ALA A 19 -1.71 1.19 -12.58
C ALA A 19 -2.43 0.66 -13.83
N ARG A 20 -2.27 -0.64 -14.11
CA ARG A 20 -2.92 -1.32 -15.26
C ARG A 20 -4.44 -1.33 -15.16
N THR A 21 -5.01 -1.41 -13.96
CA THR A 21 -6.47 -1.43 -13.72
C THR A 21 -6.88 -0.35 -12.73
N TRP A 22 -8.14 0.10 -12.81
CA TRP A 22 -8.68 1.05 -11.83
C TRP A 22 -8.78 0.46 -10.43
N ALA A 23 -9.00 -0.85 -10.30
CA ALA A 23 -9.03 -1.51 -9.00
C ALA A 23 -7.65 -1.48 -8.32
N ALA A 24 -6.57 -1.73 -9.06
CA ALA A 24 -5.20 -1.59 -8.54
C ALA A 24 -4.83 -0.12 -8.28
N GLU A 25 -5.24 0.81 -9.17
CA GLU A 25 -5.06 2.25 -9.01
C GLU A 25 -5.75 2.77 -7.74
N ALA A 26 -6.96 2.30 -7.44
CA ALA A 26 -7.69 2.65 -6.24
C ALA A 26 -6.92 2.24 -4.98
N ALA A 27 -6.43 0.99 -4.93
CA ALA A 27 -5.61 0.52 -3.82
C ALA A 27 -4.33 1.35 -3.65
N LEU A 28 -3.66 1.69 -4.76
CA LEU A 28 -2.47 2.53 -4.77
C LEU A 28 -2.75 3.93 -4.21
N ARG A 29 -3.80 4.60 -4.72
CA ARG A 29 -4.19 5.93 -4.24
C ARG A 29 -4.56 5.92 -2.77
N MET A 30 -5.30 4.91 -2.32
CA MET A 30 -5.70 4.82 -0.91
C MET A 30 -4.51 4.55 0.01
N LEU A 31 -3.55 3.71 -0.40
CA LEU A 31 -2.29 3.54 0.32
C LEU A 31 -1.52 4.86 0.46
N MET A 32 -1.41 5.63 -0.64
CA MET A 32 -0.70 6.91 -0.63
C MET A 32 -1.47 7.98 0.16
N ASN A 33 -2.81 7.97 0.11
CA ASN A 33 -3.66 8.89 0.87
C ASN A 33 -3.52 8.67 2.38
N ASN A 34 -3.38 7.42 2.83
CA ASN A 34 -3.10 7.12 4.24
C ASN A 34 -1.78 7.72 4.74
N LEU A 35 -0.89 8.18 3.85
CA LEU A 35 0.39 8.80 4.21
C LEU A 35 0.47 10.28 3.77
N ASP A 36 -0.66 10.87 3.37
CA ASP A 36 -0.71 12.30 3.09
C ASP A 36 -0.44 13.09 4.39
N PRO A 37 0.42 14.12 4.40
CA PRO A 37 0.67 14.95 5.58
C PRO A 37 -0.58 15.62 6.17
N GLU A 38 -1.63 15.79 5.39
CA GLU A 38 -2.91 16.31 5.86
C GLU A 38 -3.83 15.23 6.46
N VAL A 39 -3.45 13.95 6.36
CA VAL A 39 -4.24 12.79 6.80
C VAL A 39 -3.54 12.03 7.93
N ALA A 40 -2.25 11.75 7.78
CA ALA A 40 -1.48 10.92 8.70
C ALA A 40 -0.90 11.72 9.87
N GLU A 41 -0.90 11.14 11.08
CA GLU A 41 -0.28 11.74 12.27
C GLU A 41 1.25 11.85 12.14
N ARG A 42 1.91 10.85 11.53
CA ARG A 42 3.38 10.83 11.40
C ARG A 42 3.84 10.06 10.14
N PRO A 43 3.59 10.59 8.94
CA PRO A 43 3.79 9.88 7.67
C PRO A 43 5.24 9.47 7.39
N GLN A 44 6.23 10.23 7.87
CA GLN A 44 7.66 9.93 7.71
C GLN A 44 8.07 8.58 8.33
N ASP A 45 7.30 8.11 9.30
CA ASP A 45 7.49 6.83 9.99
C ASP A 45 6.46 5.78 9.57
N LEU A 46 5.71 6.05 8.49
CA LEU A 46 4.58 5.27 7.98
C LEU A 46 3.36 5.22 8.88
N VAL A 47 3.33 5.97 9.98
CA VAL A 47 2.25 5.94 10.97
C VAL A 47 1.09 6.80 10.50
N VAL A 48 -0.10 6.21 10.46
CA VAL A 48 -1.34 6.85 10.03
C VAL A 48 -2.07 7.45 11.23
N TYR A 49 -2.48 6.61 12.19
CA TYR A 49 -3.12 7.02 13.45
C TYR A 49 -3.06 5.88 14.47
N GLY A 50 -3.50 6.14 15.70
CA GLY A 50 -3.66 5.09 16.72
C GLY A 50 -2.33 4.57 17.28
N GLY A 51 -1.40 5.49 17.55
CA GLY A 51 -0.10 5.18 18.14
C GLY A 51 0.92 4.67 17.12
N ILE A 52 0.93 3.35 16.86
CA ILE A 52 1.89 2.71 15.94
C ILE A 52 1.23 2.06 14.73
N GLY A 53 -0.04 2.38 14.46
CA GLY A 53 -0.75 1.91 13.27
C GLY A 53 -0.10 2.44 11.98
N LYS A 54 0.53 1.56 11.20
CA LYS A 54 1.27 1.94 9.98
C LYS A 54 0.58 1.49 8.70
N ALA A 55 0.78 2.25 7.61
CA ALA A 55 0.29 1.91 6.28
C ALA A 55 1.10 0.78 5.60
N ALA A 56 2.38 0.67 5.93
CA ALA A 56 3.29 -0.39 5.47
C ALA A 56 4.30 -0.72 6.59
N ARG A 57 4.95 -1.88 6.51
CA ARG A 57 5.90 -2.35 7.55
C ARG A 57 7.09 -1.40 7.70
N ASP A 58 7.69 -1.08 6.57
CA ASP A 58 8.86 -0.24 6.39
C ASP A 58 8.82 0.36 4.97
N TRP A 59 9.75 1.27 4.69
CA TRP A 59 9.74 1.99 3.42
C TRP A 59 10.04 1.11 2.20
N ALA A 60 10.90 0.09 2.36
CA ALA A 60 11.14 -0.88 1.30
C ALA A 60 9.87 -1.66 0.95
N SER A 61 9.09 -2.04 1.97
CA SER A 61 7.79 -2.69 1.78
C SER A 61 6.78 -1.76 1.10
N PHE A 62 6.71 -0.49 1.50
CA PHE A 62 5.86 0.51 0.81
C PHE A 62 6.24 0.63 -0.66
N ASP A 63 7.53 0.82 -0.97
CA ASP A 63 8.01 1.02 -2.34
C ASP A 63 7.66 -0.19 -3.21
N ARG A 64 7.83 -1.39 -2.64
CA ARG A 64 7.50 -2.63 -3.33
C ARG A 64 6.00 -2.85 -3.50
N ILE A 65 5.16 -2.41 -2.56
CA ILE A 65 3.69 -2.44 -2.74
C ILE A 65 3.30 -1.50 -3.88
N VAL A 66 3.82 -0.28 -3.90
CA VAL A 66 3.54 0.71 -4.96
C VAL A 66 3.90 0.16 -6.33
N GLU A 67 5.12 -0.33 -6.50
CA GLU A 67 5.59 -0.91 -7.76
C GLU A 67 4.74 -2.11 -8.17
N THR A 68 4.42 -3.00 -7.23
CA THR A 68 3.61 -4.19 -7.52
C THR A 68 2.20 -3.81 -7.98
N LEU A 69 1.55 -2.84 -7.33
CA LEU A 69 0.21 -2.37 -7.72
C LEU A 69 0.21 -1.71 -9.10
N GLN A 70 1.27 -1.02 -9.49
CA GLN A 70 1.39 -0.41 -10.82
C GLN A 70 1.42 -1.47 -11.93
N THR A 71 2.04 -2.63 -11.68
CA THR A 71 2.19 -3.71 -12.67
C THR A 71 1.20 -4.86 -12.52
N LEU A 72 0.36 -4.88 -11.49
CA LEU A 72 -0.56 -5.98 -11.18
C LEU A 72 -1.54 -6.25 -12.33
N GLY A 73 -1.61 -7.51 -12.77
CA GLY A 73 -2.56 -7.98 -13.78
C GLY A 73 -4.02 -7.91 -13.34
N GLU A 74 -4.93 -7.94 -14.31
CA GLU A 74 -6.37 -7.93 -14.03
C GLU A 74 -6.88 -9.23 -13.40
N ASP A 75 -6.18 -10.34 -13.61
CA ASP A 75 -6.45 -11.65 -13.03
C ASP A 75 -5.41 -12.04 -11.97
N GLU A 76 -4.77 -11.05 -11.34
CA GLU A 76 -3.79 -11.27 -10.28
C GLU A 76 -4.25 -10.66 -8.95
N THR A 77 -3.78 -11.24 -7.85
CA THR A 77 -4.02 -10.78 -6.48
C THR A 77 -2.71 -10.64 -5.73
N LEU A 78 -2.46 -9.45 -5.18
CA LEU A 78 -1.35 -9.15 -4.27
C LEU A 78 -1.71 -9.60 -2.84
N LEU A 79 -0.82 -10.36 -2.22
CA LEU A 79 -0.90 -10.69 -0.79
C LEU A 79 -0.01 -9.74 0.03
N VAL A 80 -0.61 -9.03 0.99
CA VAL A 80 0.09 -8.17 1.95
C VAL A 80 -0.02 -8.77 3.35
N GLN A 81 1.12 -9.16 3.92
CA GLN A 81 1.21 -9.73 5.26
C GLN A 81 1.87 -8.73 6.21
N SER A 82 1.13 -8.24 7.21
CA SER A 82 1.59 -7.24 8.19
C SER A 82 2.39 -6.11 7.53
N GLY A 83 1.77 -5.47 6.53
CA GLY A 83 2.34 -4.36 5.77
C GLY A 83 3.49 -4.69 4.82
N LYS A 84 3.77 -5.98 4.53
CA LYS A 84 4.79 -6.42 3.57
C LYS A 84 4.15 -7.12 2.36
N PRO A 85 4.52 -6.78 1.11
CA PRO A 85 4.06 -7.53 -0.07
C PRO A 85 4.81 -8.86 -0.13
N VAL A 86 4.10 -9.98 0.02
CA VAL A 86 4.72 -11.31 0.14
C VAL A 86 4.56 -12.19 -1.09
N GLY A 87 3.65 -11.86 -2.00
CA GLY A 87 3.49 -12.59 -3.25
C GLY A 87 2.34 -12.05 -4.10
N VAL A 88 2.40 -12.38 -5.39
CA VAL A 88 1.32 -12.17 -6.35
C VAL A 88 0.95 -13.54 -6.90
N PHE A 89 -0.34 -13.83 -6.92
CA PHE A 89 -0.87 -15.09 -7.45
C PHE A 89 -1.95 -14.81 -8.46
N ARG A 90 -2.01 -15.64 -9.49
CA ARG A 90 -3.10 -15.62 -10.46
C ARG A 90 -4.39 -16.10 -9.80
N THR A 91 -5.45 -15.33 -9.99
CA THR A 91 -6.82 -15.58 -9.56
C THR A 91 -7.76 -15.44 -10.77
N HIS A 92 -8.67 -14.46 -10.76
CA HIS A 92 -9.59 -14.14 -11.86
C HIS A 92 -10.04 -12.68 -11.75
N ALA A 93 -10.67 -12.13 -12.81
CA ALA A 93 -11.00 -10.70 -12.89
C ALA A 93 -11.91 -10.21 -11.75
N ASP A 94 -12.86 -11.03 -11.30
CA ASP A 94 -13.78 -10.69 -10.21
C ASP A 94 -13.20 -10.89 -8.79
N ALA A 95 -11.98 -11.44 -8.67
CA ALA A 95 -11.33 -11.60 -7.37
C ALA A 95 -10.83 -10.24 -6.83
N PRO A 96 -10.62 -10.12 -5.50
CA PRO A 96 -9.94 -8.96 -4.95
C PRO A 96 -8.53 -8.79 -5.53
N ARG A 97 -8.14 -7.55 -5.86
CA ARG A 97 -6.77 -7.24 -6.30
C ARG A 97 -5.75 -7.30 -5.17
N VAL A 98 -6.18 -7.10 -3.92
CA VAL A 98 -5.31 -7.14 -2.74
C VAL A 98 -5.99 -7.89 -1.61
N LEU A 99 -5.28 -8.82 -0.98
CA LEU A 99 -5.68 -9.47 0.27
C LEU A 99 -4.68 -9.08 1.37
N ILE A 100 -5.20 -8.64 2.52
CA ILE A 100 -4.41 -8.08 3.61
C ILE A 100 -4.66 -8.86 4.90
N ALA A 101 -3.59 -9.30 5.56
CA ALA A 101 -3.63 -9.91 6.88
C ALA A 101 -2.56 -9.27 7.77
N ASN A 102 -2.97 -8.44 8.73
CA ASN A 102 -2.06 -7.65 9.58
C ASN A 102 -2.19 -8.04 11.05
N SER A 103 -1.05 -8.20 11.72
CA SER A 103 -0.95 -8.32 13.19
C SER A 103 -1.65 -9.53 13.82
N ASN A 104 -2.02 -10.54 13.02
CA ASN A 104 -2.55 -11.79 13.54
C ASN A 104 -1.45 -12.58 14.25
N LEU A 105 -1.75 -13.05 15.47
CA LEU A 105 -0.89 -13.89 16.30
C LEU A 105 -1.66 -15.13 16.74
N VAL A 106 -0.95 -16.21 17.06
CA VAL A 106 -1.54 -17.35 17.77
C VAL A 106 -1.91 -16.87 19.18
N PRO A 107 -3.12 -17.20 19.71
CA PRO A 107 -3.53 -16.83 21.06
C PRO A 107 -2.61 -17.35 22.17
#